data_AF-A0A166Q3L9-F1
#
_entry.id   AF-A0A166Q3L9-F1
#
_cell.length_a   1.000
_cell.length_b   1.000
_cell.length_c   1.000
_cell.angle_alpha   90.00
_cell.angle_beta   90.00
_cell.angle_gamma   90.00
#
_symmetry.space_group_name_H-M   'P 1'
#
loop_
_entity.id
_entity.type
_entity.pdbx_description
1 polymer ?
#
loop_
_entity_poly.entity_id
_entity_poly.type
_entity_poly.pdbx_seq_one_letter_code
_entity_poly.pdbx_strand_id
1 'polypeptide(L)'
;MAGDLILASVNDATLTTLTNAGGAVGGEIFHADKYTQQSWDLLKARAKEAKVGIKTNNRVGLPPHFYISFKLSDYKGSGLADFKKLIRYAVRPLTIVTSHPGLTNWGECVGDEVTAENCFREALQKGSITLEIYKYDKQDLIDKSSGKANANVAYMKLINE
;
A
#
# COMPACT_ATOMS: atom_id res chain seq x y z
N MET A 1 -9.63 -8.21 0.21
CA MET A 1 -8.96 -7.66 1.42
C MET A 1 -8.87 -6.14 1.23
N ALA A 2 -8.58 -5.33 2.24
CA ALA A 2 -8.31 -3.90 2.05
C ALA A 2 -6.97 -3.58 2.71
N GLY A 3 -6.11 -2.80 2.05
CA GLY A 3 -4.86 -2.36 2.67
C GLY A 3 -5.08 -1.36 3.79
N ASP A 4 -4.26 -1.47 4.83
CA ASP A 4 -4.24 -0.56 5.97
C ASP A 4 -3.49 0.73 5.63
N LEU A 5 -2.45 0.63 4.81
CA LEU A 5 -1.63 1.73 4.33
C LEU A 5 -1.42 1.61 2.81
N ILE A 6 -1.38 2.74 2.13
CA ILE A 6 -1.07 2.82 0.70
C ILE A 6 0.38 3.23 0.53
N LEU A 7 1.13 2.47 -0.28
CA LEU A 7 2.41 2.89 -0.79
C LEU A 7 2.31 2.96 -2.31
N ALA A 8 2.28 4.18 -2.86
CA ALA A 8 1.81 4.43 -4.21
C ALA A 8 2.62 3.71 -5.31
N SER A 9 3.92 3.49 -5.09
CA SER A 9 4.78 2.77 -6.02
C SER A 9 5.89 2.04 -5.28
N VAL A 10 6.27 0.88 -5.79
CA VAL A 10 7.51 0.19 -5.43
C VAL A 10 8.40 -0.01 -6.67
N ASN A 11 9.62 -0.46 -6.43
CA ASN A 11 10.57 -1.00 -7.40
C ASN A 11 11.35 -2.14 -6.74
N ASP A 12 12.29 -2.77 -7.43
CA ASP A 12 13.09 -3.88 -6.88
C ASP A 12 13.77 -3.53 -5.55
N ALA A 13 14.32 -2.32 -5.43
CA ALA A 13 15.02 -1.87 -4.23
C ALA A 13 14.05 -1.68 -3.05
N THR A 14 12.90 -1.04 -3.26
CA THR A 14 11.92 -0.86 -2.19
C THR A 14 11.18 -2.16 -1.87
N LEU A 15 10.95 -3.04 -2.85
CA LEU A 15 10.42 -4.38 -2.61
C LEU A 15 11.39 -5.22 -1.78
N THR A 16 12.69 -5.18 -2.10
CA THR A 16 13.75 -5.82 -1.31
C THR A 16 13.78 -5.25 0.12
N THR A 17 13.65 -3.93 0.26
CA THR A 17 13.57 -3.28 1.58
C THR A 17 12.38 -3.80 2.40
N LEU A 18 11.19 -3.88 1.78
CA LEU A 18 9.97 -4.34 2.44
C LEU A 18 10.04 -5.83 2.81
N THR A 19 10.56 -6.67 1.91
CA THR A 19 10.71 -8.12 2.16
C THR A 19 11.79 -8.41 3.20
N ASN A 20 12.92 -7.71 3.18
CA ASN A 20 13.95 -7.79 4.23
C ASN A 20 13.42 -7.35 5.61
N ALA A 21 12.47 -6.40 5.64
CA ALA A 21 11.77 -5.98 6.84
C ALA A 21 10.69 -6.99 7.32
N GLY A 22 10.52 -8.12 6.63
CA GLY A 22 9.54 -9.16 6.98
C GLY A 22 8.21 -9.08 6.25
N GLY A 23 8.11 -8.27 5.19
CA GLY A 23 6.92 -8.17 4.36
C GLY A 23 6.76 -9.38 3.44
N ALA A 24 5.56 -9.96 3.41
CA ALA A 24 5.18 -11.03 2.50
C ALA A 24 4.43 -10.44 1.30
N VAL A 25 4.97 -10.59 0.09
CA VAL A 25 4.36 -10.10 -1.15
C VAL A 25 3.26 -11.08 -1.60
N GLY A 26 2.07 -10.54 -1.89
CA GLY A 26 0.97 -11.31 -2.48
C GLY A 26 1.28 -11.76 -3.90
N GLY A 27 0.64 -12.87 -4.33
CA GLY A 27 0.81 -13.41 -5.68
C GLY A 27 -0.19 -12.85 -6.69
N GLU A 28 -1.06 -11.95 -6.26
CA GLU A 28 -2.22 -11.48 -7.02
C GLU A 28 -2.25 -9.97 -7.24
N ILE A 29 -2.71 -9.56 -8.42
CA ILE A 29 -3.15 -8.19 -8.71
C ILE A 29 -4.69 -8.19 -8.69
N PHE A 30 -5.25 -7.50 -7.69
CA PHE A 30 -6.69 -7.35 -7.49
C PHE A 30 -7.27 -6.24 -8.35
N HIS A 31 -8.57 -6.36 -8.66
CA HIS A 31 -9.32 -5.46 -9.55
C HIS A 31 -8.63 -5.25 -10.89
N ALA A 32 -8.12 -6.35 -11.46
CA ALA A 32 -7.38 -6.32 -12.71
C ALA A 32 -8.21 -5.82 -13.89
N ASP A 33 -9.54 -5.80 -13.77
CA ASP A 33 -10.52 -5.24 -14.69
C ASP A 33 -10.67 -3.71 -14.61
N LYS A 34 -10.19 -3.08 -13.53
CA LYS A 34 -10.36 -1.63 -13.26
C LYS A 34 -9.17 -0.78 -13.72
N TYR A 35 -8.55 -1.15 -14.82
CA TYR A 35 -7.31 -0.52 -15.33
C TYR A 35 -7.53 0.81 -16.05
N THR A 36 -8.77 1.27 -16.22
CA THR A 36 -9.07 2.48 -16.99
C THR A 36 -8.56 3.76 -16.33
N GLN A 37 -8.37 4.82 -17.11
CA GLN A 37 -7.96 6.14 -16.60
C GLN A 37 -8.92 6.68 -15.53
N GLN A 38 -10.22 6.38 -15.63
CA GLN A 38 -11.24 6.77 -14.65
C GLN A 38 -10.93 6.19 -13.25
N SER A 39 -10.52 4.93 -13.16
CA SER A 39 -10.15 4.29 -11.90
C SER A 39 -8.91 4.92 -11.28
N TRP A 40 -7.93 5.27 -12.10
CA TRP A 40 -6.73 5.99 -11.64
C TRP A 40 -7.03 7.40 -11.14
N ASP A 41 -7.93 8.12 -11.80
CA ASP A 41 -8.32 9.46 -11.36
C ASP A 41 -9.18 9.41 -10.09
N LEU A 42 -9.96 8.34 -9.91
CA LEU A 42 -10.64 8.08 -8.64
C LEU A 42 -9.63 7.92 -7.49
N LEU A 43 -8.58 7.10 -7.66
CA LEU A 43 -7.53 6.96 -6.64
C LEU A 43 -6.90 8.32 -6.27
N LYS A 44 -6.56 9.13 -7.27
CA LYS A 44 -6.00 10.48 -7.03
C LYS A 44 -6.96 11.38 -6.28
N ALA A 45 -8.25 11.37 -6.66
CA ALA A 45 -9.28 12.14 -5.99
C ALA A 45 -9.39 11.72 -4.52
N ARG A 46 -9.43 10.41 -4.24
CA ARG A 46 -9.46 9.88 -2.86
C ARG A 46 -8.22 10.24 -2.05
N ALA A 47 -7.03 10.14 -2.65
CA ALA A 47 -5.79 10.55 -1.98
C ALA A 47 -5.76 12.06 -1.67
N LYS A 48 -6.37 12.90 -2.53
CA LYS A 48 -6.51 14.34 -2.28
C LYS A 48 -7.54 14.63 -1.19
N GLU A 49 -8.71 13.98 -1.23
CA GLU A 49 -9.76 14.08 -0.21
C GLU A 49 -9.23 13.72 1.18
N ALA A 50 -8.42 12.65 1.27
CA ALA A 50 -7.75 12.27 2.50
C ALA A 50 -6.92 13.43 3.07
N LYS A 51 -6.14 14.14 2.25
CA LYS A 51 -5.33 15.27 2.73
C LYS A 51 -6.14 16.44 3.31
N VAL A 52 -7.40 16.59 2.90
CA VAL A 52 -8.28 17.68 3.35
C VAL A 52 -9.35 17.23 4.35
N GLY A 53 -9.26 15.98 4.85
CA GLY A 53 -10.18 15.44 5.86
C GLY A 53 -11.58 15.08 5.34
N ILE A 54 -11.80 15.08 4.02
CA ILE A 54 -13.06 14.68 3.40
C ILE A 54 -13.12 13.14 3.34
N LYS A 55 -14.22 12.59 3.86
CA LYS A 55 -14.40 11.15 4.13
C LYS A 55 -15.37 10.49 3.16
N THR A 56 -15.13 10.56 1.85
CA THR A 56 -15.99 9.82 0.91
C THR A 56 -15.62 8.34 0.98
N ASN A 57 -16.46 7.56 1.66
CA ASN A 57 -16.25 6.14 1.94
C ASN A 57 -16.66 5.26 0.74
N ASN A 58 -15.86 5.26 -0.34
CA ASN A 58 -16.12 4.35 -1.45
C ASN A 58 -14.83 3.85 -2.13
N ARG A 59 -14.53 2.55 -1.94
CA ARG A 59 -13.49 1.78 -2.65
C ARG A 59 -13.91 1.31 -4.04
N VAL A 60 -15.18 1.41 -4.39
CA VAL A 60 -15.69 0.94 -5.67
C VAL A 60 -15.03 1.73 -6.79
N GLY A 61 -14.45 1.02 -7.75
CA GLY A 61 -13.79 1.62 -8.90
C GLY A 61 -12.31 1.90 -8.73
N LEU A 62 -11.70 1.60 -7.56
CA LEU A 62 -10.25 1.77 -7.38
C LEU A 62 -9.44 0.90 -8.37
N PRO A 63 -8.27 1.36 -8.80
CA PRO A 63 -7.49 0.71 -9.85
C PRO A 63 -6.77 -0.56 -9.33
N PRO A 64 -6.13 -1.31 -10.24
CA PRO A 64 -5.42 -2.53 -9.89
C PRO A 64 -4.35 -2.28 -8.82
N HIS A 65 -4.25 -3.20 -7.87
CA HIS A 65 -3.26 -3.15 -6.80
C HIS A 65 -2.89 -4.55 -6.32
N PHE A 66 -1.72 -4.68 -5.70
CA PHE A 66 -1.31 -5.88 -4.97
C PHE A 66 -0.99 -5.54 -3.52
N TYR A 67 -0.82 -6.57 -2.69
CA TYR A 67 -0.60 -6.42 -1.26
C TYR A 67 0.80 -6.88 -0.82
N ILE A 68 1.32 -6.21 0.20
CA ILE A 68 2.45 -6.70 0.99
C ILE A 68 2.01 -6.72 2.45
N SER A 69 1.96 -7.90 3.06
CA SER A 69 1.48 -8.08 4.43
C SER A 69 2.62 -8.25 5.41
N PHE A 70 2.49 -7.62 6.58
CA PHE A 70 3.43 -7.71 7.69
C PHE A 70 2.73 -8.31 8.90
N LYS A 71 3.43 -9.23 9.58
CA LYS A 71 3.01 -9.83 10.83
C LYS A 71 4.09 -9.61 11.87
N LEU A 72 3.69 -9.49 13.13
CA LEU A 72 4.64 -9.30 14.24
C LEU A 72 5.69 -10.41 14.31
N SER A 73 5.31 -11.67 14.04
CA SER A 73 6.22 -12.83 14.07
C SER A 73 7.35 -12.76 13.04
N ASP A 74 7.10 -12.11 11.91
CA ASP A 74 8.02 -12.09 10.77
C ASP A 74 8.76 -10.74 10.66
N TYR A 75 8.34 -9.75 11.44
CA TYR A 75 8.82 -8.38 11.35
C TYR A 75 10.29 -8.25 11.74
N LYS A 76 11.08 -7.77 10.79
CA LYS A 76 12.52 -7.53 10.90
C LYS A 76 12.90 -6.09 10.55
N GLY A 77 11.91 -5.21 10.38
CA GLY A 77 12.11 -3.82 9.97
C GLY A 77 12.76 -2.92 11.03
N SER A 78 12.81 -3.36 12.29
CA SER A 78 13.29 -2.50 13.36
C SER A 78 14.78 -2.18 13.23
N GLY A 79 15.11 -0.89 13.28
CA GLY A 79 16.49 -0.43 13.08
C GLY A 79 16.96 -0.37 11.61
N LEU A 80 16.21 -0.91 10.63
CA LEU A 80 16.62 -0.90 9.22
C LEU A 80 16.45 0.50 8.61
N ALA A 81 17.57 1.18 8.35
CA ALA A 81 17.57 2.57 7.86
C ALA A 81 16.69 2.79 6.61
N ASP A 82 16.79 1.89 5.62
CA ASP A 82 16.03 2.02 4.38
C ASP A 82 14.53 1.77 4.58
N PHE A 83 14.17 0.87 5.50
CA PHE A 83 12.77 0.65 5.86
C PHE A 83 12.16 1.88 6.52
N LYS A 84 12.87 2.50 7.47
CA LYS A 84 12.43 3.73 8.15
C LYS A 84 12.21 4.88 7.16
N LYS A 85 13.15 5.05 6.21
CA LYS A 85 13.05 6.01 5.10
C LYS A 85 11.84 5.75 4.22
N LEU A 86 11.58 4.49 3.90
CA LEU A 86 10.50 4.11 3.00
C LEU A 86 9.12 4.25 3.66
N ILE A 87 8.95 3.70 4.87
CA ILE A 87 7.62 3.53 5.47
C ILE A 87 6.95 4.85 5.82
N ARG A 88 7.73 5.91 6.10
CA ARG A 88 7.21 7.26 6.33
C ARG A 88 6.38 7.82 5.16
N TYR A 89 6.59 7.30 3.95
CA TYR A 89 5.84 7.72 2.76
C TYR A 89 4.54 6.95 2.56
N ALA A 90 4.29 5.92 3.37
CA ALA A 90 3.02 5.22 3.34
C ALA A 90 1.91 6.15 3.85
N VAL A 91 0.79 6.18 3.13
CA VAL A 91 -0.35 7.05 3.45
C VAL A 91 -1.49 6.18 3.91
N ARG A 92 -2.08 6.52 5.05
CA ARG A 92 -3.31 5.87 5.47
C ARG A 92 -4.48 6.40 4.62
N PRO A 93 -5.22 5.56 3.88
CA PRO A 93 -6.41 6.00 3.18
C PRO A 93 -7.44 6.42 4.23
N LEU A 94 -7.74 7.72 4.30
CA LEU A 94 -8.82 8.18 5.13
C LEU A 94 -10.11 7.59 4.55
N THR A 95 -10.87 6.96 5.44
CA THR A 95 -12.16 6.29 5.21
C THR A 95 -12.20 4.85 4.72
N ILE A 96 -11.10 4.12 4.65
CA ILE A 96 -11.18 2.76 4.12
C ILE A 96 -10.57 1.76 5.09
N VAL A 97 -11.47 1.13 5.85
CA VAL A 97 -11.23 0.00 6.77
C VAL A 97 -10.32 0.35 7.94
N THR A 98 -10.85 1.17 8.84
CA THR A 98 -10.37 1.31 10.22
C THR A 98 -10.64 0.05 11.04
N SER A 99 -10.09 -1.10 10.64
CA SER A 99 -10.04 -2.26 11.52
C SER A 99 -8.76 -2.28 12.33
N HIS A 100 -7.66 -1.74 11.80
CA HIS A 100 -6.37 -1.79 12.48
C HIS A 100 -6.27 -0.70 13.57
N PRO A 101 -6.45 -1.03 14.86
CA PRO A 101 -6.56 -0.02 15.92
C PRO A 101 -5.22 0.67 16.21
N GLY A 102 -4.11 0.08 15.76
CA GLY A 102 -2.77 0.63 15.90
C GLY A 102 -2.41 1.75 14.91
N LEU A 103 -3.21 1.97 13.86
CA LEU A 103 -2.89 2.98 12.83
C LEU A 103 -3.74 4.24 12.95
N THR A 104 -4.54 4.38 14.02
CA THR A 104 -5.48 5.50 14.21
C THR A 104 -4.84 6.86 14.00
N ASN A 105 -3.63 7.06 14.52
CA ASN A 105 -2.90 8.33 14.46
C ASN A 105 -1.74 8.29 13.45
N TRP A 106 -1.77 7.41 12.44
CA TRP A 106 -0.67 7.26 11.48
C TRP A 106 -0.24 8.58 10.83
N GLY A 107 -1.18 9.49 10.54
CA GLY A 107 -0.88 10.80 9.95
C GLY A 107 0.01 11.70 10.83
N GLU A 108 0.01 11.49 12.15
CA GLU A 108 0.89 12.20 13.09
C GLU A 108 2.26 11.54 13.21
N CYS A 109 2.36 10.25 12.86
CA CYS A 109 3.58 9.45 12.98
C CYS A 109 4.57 9.62 11.83
N VAL A 110 4.13 10.13 10.68
CA VAL A 110 4.94 10.18 9.44
C VAL A 110 5.85 11.41 9.30
N GLY A 111 5.92 12.25 10.34
CA GLY A 111 6.74 13.47 10.35
C GLY A 111 8.25 13.19 10.25
N ASP A 112 8.71 12.05 10.77
CA ASP A 112 10.08 11.59 10.66
C ASP A 112 10.16 10.05 10.56
N GLU A 113 11.33 9.57 10.14
CA GLU A 113 11.61 8.16 9.84
C GLU A 113 11.53 7.25 11.07
N VAL A 114 11.97 7.74 12.22
CA VAL A 114 12.05 6.95 13.45
C VAL A 114 10.66 6.82 14.06
N THR A 115 9.90 7.92 14.10
CA THR A 115 8.52 7.91 14.59
C THR A 115 7.63 7.04 13.70
N ALA A 116 7.79 7.10 12.37
CA ALA A 116 7.02 6.27 11.45
C ALA A 116 7.26 4.77 11.69
N GLU A 117 8.52 4.35 11.85
CA GLU A 117 8.85 2.96 12.15
C GLU A 117 8.36 2.52 13.53
N ASN A 118 8.48 3.37 14.55
CA ASN A 118 7.96 3.07 15.89
C ASN A 118 6.44 2.88 15.85
N CYS A 119 5.70 3.78 15.22
CA CYS A 119 4.25 3.62 15.07
C CYS A 119 3.89 2.37 14.25
N PHE A 120 4.65 2.05 13.20
CA PHE A 120 4.44 0.83 12.41
C PHE A 120 4.63 -0.43 13.27
N ARG A 121 5.70 -0.46 14.07
CA ARG A 121 6.02 -1.56 14.99
C ARG A 121 4.97 -1.70 16.10
N GLU A 122 4.54 -0.59 16.70
CA GLU A 122 3.46 -0.58 17.71
C GLU A 122 2.12 -1.01 17.10
N ALA A 123 1.86 -0.62 15.86
CA ALA A 123 0.69 -1.09 15.14
C ALA A 123 0.76 -2.62 14.97
N LEU A 124 1.89 -3.20 14.59
CA LEU A 124 2.00 -4.66 14.45
C LEU A 124 1.68 -5.45 15.73
N GLN A 125 1.81 -4.84 16.91
CA GLN A 125 1.40 -5.46 18.18
C GLN A 125 -0.12 -5.62 18.30
N LYS A 126 -0.90 -4.89 17.50
CA LYS A 126 -2.36 -4.85 17.54
C LYS A 126 -3.02 -5.52 16.33
N GLY A 127 -2.24 -6.02 15.37
CA GLY A 127 -2.74 -6.68 14.16
C GLY A 127 -1.68 -6.79 13.08
N SER A 128 -1.97 -7.57 12.03
CA SER A 128 -1.16 -7.54 10.81
C SER A 128 -1.39 -6.24 10.04
N ILE A 129 -0.34 -5.68 9.44
CA ILE A 129 -0.45 -4.49 8.59
C ILE A 129 -0.32 -4.92 7.13
N THR A 130 -1.26 -4.49 6.29
CA THR A 130 -1.23 -4.72 4.85
C THR A 130 -0.95 -3.42 4.11
N LEU A 131 0.15 -3.39 3.37
CA LEU A 131 0.46 -2.33 2.42
C LEU A 131 -0.25 -2.62 1.10
N GLU A 132 -0.85 -1.60 0.52
CA GLU A 132 -1.50 -1.64 -0.79
C GLU A 132 -0.69 -0.86 -1.81
N ILE A 133 -0.28 -1.57 -2.86
CA ILE A 133 0.67 -1.08 -3.85
C ILE A 133 -0.01 -0.94 -5.19
N TYR A 134 0.12 0.24 -5.80
CA TYR A 134 -0.56 0.57 -7.06
C TYR A 134 0.37 0.64 -8.27
N LYS A 135 1.69 0.78 -8.08
CA LYS A 135 2.63 0.93 -9.19
C LYS A 135 3.90 0.15 -8.94
N TYR A 136 4.51 -0.30 -10.03
CA TYR A 136 5.84 -0.90 -10.05
C TYR A 136 6.73 -0.10 -11.01
N ASP A 137 7.90 0.33 -10.56
CA ASP A 137 8.80 1.21 -11.33
C ASP A 137 8.12 2.44 -11.93
N LYS A 138 7.23 3.07 -11.14
CA LYS A 138 6.39 4.22 -11.52
C LYS A 138 5.36 3.93 -12.62
N GLN A 139 5.36 2.73 -13.17
CA GLN A 139 4.39 2.25 -14.14
C GLN A 139 3.20 1.62 -13.42
N ASP A 140 2.03 1.72 -14.05
CA ASP A 140 0.82 1.09 -13.54
C ASP A 140 0.97 -0.44 -13.61
N LEU A 141 0.38 -1.17 -12.66
CA LEU A 141 0.50 -2.64 -12.62
C LEU A 141 -0.13 -3.31 -13.84
N ILE A 142 -1.15 -2.65 -14.40
CA ILE A 142 -1.84 -3.06 -15.61
C ILE A 142 -1.91 -1.84 -16.53
N ASP A 143 -1.51 -2.05 -17.78
CA ASP A 143 -1.57 -1.03 -18.82
C ASP A 143 -3.01 -0.62 -19.10
N LYS A 144 -3.25 0.70 -19.10
CA LYS A 144 -4.61 1.27 -19.17
C LYS A 144 -5.32 1.04 -20.49
N SER A 145 -4.56 0.76 -21.55
CA SER A 145 -5.08 0.61 -22.91
C SER A 145 -5.31 -0.86 -23.29
N SER A 146 -4.42 -1.74 -22.83
CA SER A 146 -4.38 -3.13 -23.25
C SER A 146 -4.88 -4.11 -22.19
N GLY A 147 -5.03 -3.67 -20.92
CA GLY A 147 -5.41 -4.56 -19.81
C GLY A 147 -4.34 -5.60 -19.49
N LYS A 148 -3.12 -5.47 -20.03
CA LYS A 148 -2.02 -6.39 -19.78
C LYS A 148 -1.22 -5.99 -18.55
N ALA A 149 -0.80 -6.97 -17.78
CA ALA A 149 0.11 -6.75 -16.65
C ALA A 149 1.44 -6.16 -17.14
N ASN A 150 2.00 -5.25 -16.35
CA ASN A 150 3.37 -4.79 -16.50
C ASN A 150 4.34 -5.99 -16.40
N ALA A 151 5.37 -6.02 -17.24
CA ALA A 151 6.38 -7.09 -17.29
C ALA A 151 6.99 -7.39 -15.91
N ASN A 152 7.21 -6.39 -15.07
CA ASN A 152 7.81 -6.52 -13.75
C ASN A 152 6.92 -7.26 -12.73
N VAL A 153 5.61 -7.35 -13.01
CA VAL A 153 4.63 -8.04 -12.17
C VAL A 153 3.80 -9.04 -12.97
N ALA A 154 4.24 -9.39 -14.18
CA ALA A 154 3.51 -10.30 -15.07
C ALA A 154 3.41 -11.73 -14.54
N TYR A 155 4.23 -12.08 -13.54
CA TYR A 155 4.16 -13.34 -12.81
C TYR A 155 2.98 -13.41 -11.83
N MET A 156 2.38 -12.28 -11.47
CA MET A 156 1.25 -12.24 -10.54
C MET A 156 -0.05 -12.64 -11.24
N LYS A 157 -0.91 -13.36 -10.53
CA LYS A 157 -2.24 -13.76 -10.99
C LYS A 157 -3.17 -12.55 -11.03
N LEU A 158 -3.86 -12.36 -12.15
CA LEU A 158 -4.87 -11.31 -12.30
C LEU A 158 -6.21 -11.76 -11.70
N ILE A 159 -6.80 -10.92 -10.86
CA ILE A 159 -8.08 -11.15 -10.19
C ILE A 159 -9.05 -10.03 -10.59
N ASN A 160 -10.18 -10.40 -11.20
CA ASN A 160 -11.26 -9.47 -11.55
C ASN A 160 -12.31 -9.50 -10.44
N GLU A 161 -12.66 -8.33 -9.89
CA GLU A 161 -13.55 -8.18 -8.73
C GLU A 161 -14.30 -6.86 -8.74
#